data_AF-A0A6L3N8H9-F1
#
_entry.id   AF-A0A6L3N8H9-F1
#
_cell.length_a   1.000
_cell.length_b   1.000
_cell.length_c   1.000
_cell.angle_alpha   90.00
_cell.angle_beta   90.00
_cell.angle_gamma   90.00
#
_symmetry.space_group_name_H-M   'P 1'
#
loop_
_entity.id
_entity.type
_entity.pdbx_description
1 polymer ?
#
loop_
_entity_poly.entity_id
_entity_poly.type
_entity_poly.pdbx_seq_one_letter_code
_entity_poly.pdbx_strand_id
1 'polypeptide(L)'
;DAQAGGVAPGAALRGDIAAAKAAANDAYAFCAQEAIQLHGGVGFTWEYDPHLYFKRAQASLAQFGSTPQLLEWIARHAIDNGTSRHDAVPASLHASMATRPSAARTGALQ
;
A
#
# COMPACT_ATOMS: atom_id res chain seq x y z
N ASP A 1 -34.61 -8.76 10.83
CA ASP A 1 -34.26 -7.52 10.10
C ASP A 1 -32.75 -7.45 9.99
N ALA A 2 -32.05 -7.49 8.87
CA ALA A 2 -32.40 -7.45 7.46
C ALA A 2 -31.36 -8.29 6.69
N GLN A 3 -31.80 -9.09 5.70
CA GLN A 3 -30.92 -9.61 4.66
C GLN A 3 -30.49 -8.41 3.82
N ALA A 4 -29.34 -7.81 4.16
CA ALA A 4 -28.67 -6.89 3.26
C ALA A 4 -28.28 -7.71 2.02
N GLY A 5 -29.09 -7.62 0.96
CA GLY A 5 -28.78 -8.14 -0.36
C GLY A 5 -27.55 -7.42 -0.90
N GLY A 6 -26.37 -7.83 -0.45
CA GLY A 6 -25.10 -7.32 -0.93
C GLY A 6 -24.86 -7.88 -2.31
N VAL A 7 -25.12 -7.08 -3.34
CA VAL A 7 -24.61 -7.37 -4.69
C VAL A 7 -23.09 -7.51 -4.56
N ALA A 8 -22.58 -8.71 -4.84
CA ALA A 8 -21.15 -8.95 -4.82
C ALA A 8 -20.49 -7.95 -5.78
N PRO A 9 -19.47 -7.20 -5.33
CA PRO A 9 -18.87 -6.14 -6.14
C PRO A 9 -18.41 -6.69 -7.49
N GLY A 10 -18.57 -5.93 -8.58
CA GLY A 10 -18.09 -6.38 -9.89
C GLY A 10 -16.59 -6.74 -9.88
N ALA A 11 -16.14 -7.55 -10.83
CA ALA A 11 -14.74 -7.97 -10.90
C ALA A 11 -13.75 -6.79 -10.95
N ALA A 12 -14.11 -5.73 -11.67
CA ALA A 12 -13.32 -4.49 -11.73
C ALA A 12 -13.15 -3.84 -10.34
N LEU A 13 -14.26 -3.67 -9.60
CA LEU A 13 -14.23 -3.09 -8.25
C LEU A 13 -13.42 -3.96 -7.27
N ARG A 14 -13.52 -5.30 -7.38
CA ARG A 14 -12.67 -6.20 -6.59
C ARG A 14 -11.19 -6.03 -6.92
N GLY A 15 -10.84 -5.83 -8.18
CA GLY A 15 -9.48 -5.53 -8.62
C GLY A 15 -8.95 -4.23 -8.03
N ASP A 16 -9.72 -3.16 -8.09
CA ASP A 16 -9.32 -1.87 -7.53
C ASP A 16 -9.13 -1.95 -5.99
N ILE A 17 -10.02 -2.67 -5.28
CA ILE A 17 -9.89 -2.91 -3.83
C ILE A 17 -8.62 -3.73 -3.52
N ALA A 18 -8.38 -4.80 -4.27
CA ALA A 18 -7.20 -5.64 -4.08
C ALA A 18 -5.90 -4.87 -4.33
N ALA A 19 -5.86 -4.05 -5.39
CA ALA A 19 -4.71 -3.22 -5.75
C ALA A 19 -4.45 -2.15 -4.68
N ALA A 20 -5.51 -1.48 -4.20
CA ALA A 20 -5.41 -0.49 -3.15
C ALA A 20 -4.85 -1.09 -1.86
N LYS A 21 -5.34 -2.28 -1.45
CA LYS A 21 -4.82 -2.96 -0.26
C LYS A 21 -3.37 -3.40 -0.42
N ALA A 22 -3.00 -3.97 -1.57
CA ALA A 22 -1.62 -4.37 -1.86
C ALA A 22 -0.66 -3.19 -1.74
N ALA A 23 -0.98 -2.06 -2.40
CA ALA A 23 -0.18 -0.86 -2.34
C ALA A 23 -0.09 -0.25 -0.92
N ALA A 24 -1.20 -0.22 -0.19
CA ALA A 24 -1.23 0.30 1.19
C ALA A 24 -0.40 -0.57 2.14
N ASN A 25 -0.45 -1.89 1.98
CA ASN A 25 0.36 -2.84 2.74
C ASN A 25 1.86 -2.59 2.55
N ASP A 26 2.31 -2.48 1.30
CA ASP A 26 3.73 -2.25 0.96
C ASP A 26 4.21 -0.91 1.50
N ALA A 27 3.41 0.16 1.30
CA ALA A 27 3.73 1.48 1.83
C ALA A 27 3.81 1.51 3.35
N TYR A 28 2.87 0.86 4.05
CA TYR A 28 2.86 0.85 5.51
C TYR A 28 4.03 0.04 6.08
N ALA A 29 4.34 -1.12 5.49
CA ALA A 29 5.49 -1.92 5.89
C ALA A 29 6.80 -1.13 5.76
N PHE A 30 7.01 -0.47 4.62
CA PHE A 30 8.17 0.38 4.39
C PHE A 30 8.25 1.52 5.40
N CYS A 31 7.21 2.35 5.51
CA CYS A 31 7.21 3.50 6.41
C CYS A 31 7.41 3.10 7.88
N ALA A 32 6.79 2.01 8.32
CA ALA A 32 6.93 1.54 9.69
C ALA A 32 8.33 1.01 9.99
N GLN A 33 8.98 0.34 9.02
CA GLN A 33 10.37 -0.10 9.13
C GLN A 33 11.33 1.08 9.17
N GLU A 34 11.18 2.04 8.24
CA GLU A 34 12.02 3.25 8.21
C GLU A 34 11.85 4.09 9.47
N ALA A 35 10.63 4.17 10.02
CA ALA A 35 10.40 4.84 11.30
C ALA A 35 11.25 4.23 12.42
N ILE A 36 11.42 2.91 12.47
CA ILE A 36 12.33 2.27 13.44
C ILE A 36 13.78 2.69 13.18
N GLN A 37 14.24 2.64 11.92
CA GLN A 37 15.64 2.94 11.59
C GLN A 37 16.00 4.41 11.87
N LEU A 38 15.09 5.35 11.61
CA LEU A 38 15.29 6.78 11.87
C LEU A 38 15.43 7.11 13.37
N HIS A 39 14.80 6.31 14.24
CA HIS A 39 14.92 6.47 15.70
C HIS A 39 16.11 5.69 16.27
N GLY A 40 16.73 4.80 15.51
CA GLY A 40 17.76 3.89 16.03
C GLY A 40 17.19 2.96 17.11
N GLY A 41 18.01 2.58 18.09
CA GLY A 41 17.62 1.63 19.14
C GLY A 41 16.40 2.05 19.96
N VAL A 42 16.19 3.36 20.17
CA VAL A 42 15.03 3.89 20.90
C VAL A 42 13.72 3.77 20.12
N GLY A 43 13.77 3.43 18.83
CA GLY A 43 12.57 3.12 18.07
C GLY A 43 11.83 1.87 18.56
N PHE A 44 12.51 0.99 19.30
CA PHE A 44 11.94 -0.24 19.85
C PHE A 44 11.68 -0.20 21.35
N THR A 45 11.79 0.98 21.97
CA THR A 45 11.59 1.18 23.41
C THR A 45 10.26 1.91 23.70
N TRP A 46 10.01 2.28 24.96
CA TRP A 46 8.72 2.85 25.40
C TRP A 46 8.62 4.37 25.24
N GLU A 47 9.73 5.02 24.94
CA GLU A 47 9.83 6.47 24.79
C GLU A 47 9.15 6.95 23.49
N TYR A 48 9.09 6.08 22.48
CA TYR A 48 8.47 6.38 21.19
C TYR A 48 7.66 5.19 20.68
N ASP A 49 6.63 5.48 19.89
CA ASP A 49 5.69 4.47 19.39
C ASP A 49 5.98 3.81 18.01
N PRO A 50 7.13 3.98 17.31
CA PRO A 50 7.26 3.40 15.96
C PRO A 50 7.18 1.87 15.97
N HIS A 51 7.55 1.21 17.08
CA HIS A 51 7.37 -0.22 17.27
C HIS A 51 5.90 -0.67 17.30
N LEU A 52 4.96 0.18 17.71
CA LEU A 52 3.52 -0.12 17.63
C LEU A 52 3.04 -0.14 16.17
N TYR A 53 3.54 0.80 15.35
CA TYR A 53 3.21 0.86 13.92
C TYR A 53 3.84 -0.31 13.16
N PHE A 54 5.07 -0.69 13.49
CA PHE A 54 5.71 -1.87 12.90
C PHE A 54 4.91 -3.15 13.15
N LYS A 55 4.51 -3.42 14.41
CA LYS A 55 3.67 -4.59 14.76
C LYS A 55 2.33 -4.57 14.01
N ARG A 56 1.72 -3.40 13.87
CA ARG A 56 0.43 -3.24 13.17
C ARG A 56 0.58 -3.41 11.66
N ALA A 57 1.66 -2.94 11.06
CA ALA A 57 1.97 -3.18 9.66
C ALA A 57 2.11 -4.68 9.40
N GLN A 58 2.86 -5.41 10.24
CA GLN A 58 2.98 -6.87 10.15
C GLN A 58 1.62 -7.58 10.27
N ALA A 59 0.76 -7.18 11.21
CA ALA A 59 -0.58 -7.74 11.32
C ALA A 59 -1.45 -7.45 10.08
N SER A 60 -1.35 -6.25 9.52
CA SER A 60 -2.13 -5.82 8.34
C SER A 60 -1.78 -6.61 7.06
N LEU A 61 -0.53 -7.10 6.96
CA LEU A 61 -0.09 -7.96 5.86
C LEU A 61 -0.82 -9.31 5.80
N ALA A 62 -1.27 -9.84 6.95
CA ALA A 62 -1.98 -11.11 7.02
C ALA A 62 -3.51 -10.97 7.01
N GLN A 63 -4.03 -9.79 7.40
CA GLN A 63 -5.46 -9.54 7.50
C GLN A 63 -6.11 -9.37 6.12
N PHE A 64 -7.27 -9.99 5.90
CA PHE A 64 -8.09 -9.84 4.68
C PHE A 64 -7.40 -10.28 3.37
N GLY A 65 -6.54 -11.29 3.45
CA GLY A 65 -5.73 -11.78 2.32
C GLY A 65 -4.37 -11.10 2.25
N SER A 66 -3.34 -11.89 1.94
CA SER A 66 -1.97 -11.39 1.84
C SER A 66 -1.72 -10.64 0.53
N THR A 67 -0.76 -9.71 0.53
CA THR A 67 -0.38 -8.97 -0.69
C THR A 67 -0.09 -9.91 -1.87
N PRO A 68 0.69 -11.00 -1.73
CA PRO A 68 0.90 -11.95 -2.84
C PRO A 68 -0.39 -12.61 -3.33
N GLN A 69 -1.30 -12.99 -2.42
CA GLN A 69 -2.60 -13.59 -2.81
C GLN A 69 -3.47 -12.60 -3.60
N LEU A 70 -3.47 -11.33 -3.21
CA LEU A 70 -4.22 -10.27 -3.88
C LEU A 70 -3.63 -9.98 -5.26
N LEU A 71 -2.30 -9.88 -5.37
CA LEU A 71 -1.62 -9.68 -6.65
C LEU A 71 -1.84 -10.86 -7.61
N GLU A 72 -1.79 -12.10 -7.10
CA GLU A 72 -2.11 -13.30 -7.87
C GLU A 72 -3.58 -13.34 -8.31
N TRP A 73 -4.50 -12.89 -7.45
CA TRP A 73 -5.91 -12.76 -7.84
C TRP A 73 -6.07 -11.71 -8.95
N ILE A 74 -5.44 -10.55 -8.83
CA ILE A 74 -5.44 -9.50 -9.85
C ILE A 74 -4.86 -10.04 -11.16
N ALA A 75 -3.70 -10.69 -11.12
CA ALA A 75 -3.04 -11.22 -12.31
C ALA A 75 -3.96 -12.17 -13.09
N ARG A 76 -4.56 -13.14 -12.40
CA ARG A 76 -5.53 -14.07 -13.02
C ARG A 76 -6.69 -13.33 -13.66
N HIS A 77 -7.31 -12.40 -12.95
CA HIS A 77 -8.53 -11.74 -13.44
C HIS A 77 -8.26 -10.57 -14.41
N ALA A 78 -7.09 -9.95 -14.37
CA ALA A 78 -6.74 -8.84 -15.25
C ALA A 78 -6.33 -9.34 -16.65
N ILE A 79 -5.64 -10.50 -16.71
CA ILE A 79 -5.28 -11.13 -17.98
C ILE A 79 -6.54 -11.66 -18.68
N ASP A 80 -7.47 -12.24 -17.94
CA ASP A 80 -8.74 -12.77 -18.48
C ASP A 80 -9.72 -11.65 -18.92
N ASN A 81 -9.65 -10.46 -18.30
CA ASN A 81 -10.45 -9.28 -18.68
C ASN A 81 -9.75 -8.38 -19.71
N GLY A 82 -8.62 -8.81 -20.27
CA GLY A 82 -7.78 -8.03 -21.16
C GLY A 82 -8.53 -7.62 -22.43
N THR A 83 -9.16 -6.44 -22.42
CA THR A 83 -9.43 -5.53 -23.57
C THR A 83 -10.44 -4.40 -23.28
N SER A 84 -11.17 -4.37 -22.15
CA SER A 84 -12.27 -3.37 -21.98
C SER A 84 -11.92 -2.04 -21.29
N ARG A 85 -10.64 -1.73 -20.99
CA ARG A 85 -10.25 -0.52 -20.22
C ARG A 85 -9.08 0.26 -20.85
N HIS A 86 -9.06 0.41 -22.17
CA HIS A 86 -8.20 1.42 -22.80
C HIS A 86 -8.88 2.79 -22.93
N ASP A 87 -10.16 2.90 -22.54
CA ASP A 87 -10.91 4.15 -22.54
C ASP A 87 -11.39 4.52 -21.13
N ALA A 88 -11.20 5.80 -20.78
CA ALA A 88 -11.61 6.49 -19.54
C ALA A 88 -10.71 6.31 -18.30
N VAL A 89 -9.49 6.86 -18.35
CA VAL A 89 -8.97 7.64 -17.22
C VAL A 89 -9.47 9.08 -17.40
N PRO A 90 -10.43 9.60 -16.61
CA PRO A 90 -10.60 11.04 -16.55
C PRO A 90 -9.30 11.65 -16.04
N ALA A 91 -8.73 12.55 -16.84
CA ALA A 91 -7.40 13.15 -16.72
C ALA A 91 -7.18 14.04 -15.47
N SER A 92 -7.88 13.81 -14.35
CA SER A 92 -7.92 14.75 -13.22
C SER A 92 -7.21 14.29 -11.94
N LEU A 93 -6.51 13.15 -11.92
CA LEU A 93 -5.78 12.68 -10.73
C LEU A 93 -4.26 12.72 -10.81
N HIS A 94 -3.68 13.29 -11.88
CA HIS A 94 -2.26 13.65 -11.92
C HIS A 94 -1.99 14.99 -11.20
N ALA A 95 -2.64 15.21 -10.06
CA ALA A 95 -2.31 16.30 -9.16
C ALA A 95 -1.01 15.96 -8.42
N SER A 96 0.10 16.21 -9.12
CA SER A 96 1.37 16.71 -8.58
C SER A 96 1.80 16.14 -7.22
N MET A 97 2.27 14.89 -7.19
CA MET A 97 3.30 14.51 -6.22
C MET A 97 4.66 14.78 -6.86
N ALA A 98 4.99 16.07 -6.96
CA ALA A 98 6.28 16.54 -7.39
C ALA A 98 7.38 15.83 -6.59
N THR A 99 8.24 15.15 -7.33
CA THR A 99 9.52 14.58 -6.92
C THR A 99 10.24 15.57 -6.00
N ARG A 100 10.34 15.26 -4.71
CA ARG A 100 11.30 15.94 -3.84
C ARG A 100 12.69 15.48 -4.26
N PRO A 101 13.60 16.38 -4.71
CA PRO A 101 14.98 15.98 -4.94
C PRO A 101 15.58 15.52 -3.62
N SER A 102 16.09 14.28 -3.63
CA SER A 102 16.95 13.74 -2.58
C SER A 102 18.16 14.66 -2.44
N ALA A 103 18.27 15.36 -1.31
CA ALA A 103 19.44 16.14 -0.98
C ALA A 103 20.61 15.17 -0.76
N ALA A 104 21.31 14.87 -1.85
CA ALA A 104 22.56 14.15 -1.81
C ALA A 104 23.59 14.97 -1.01
N ARG A 105 24.16 14.28 -0.01
CA ARG A 105 25.40 14.57 0.72
C ARG A 105 26.35 15.51 -0.04
N THR A 106 26.68 16.65 0.55
CA THR A 106 27.88 17.43 0.23
C THR A 106 28.53 17.92 1.52
N GLY A 107 29.85 17.66 1.65
CA GLY A 107 30.69 17.90 2.81
C GLY A 107 31.30 16.57 3.29
N ALA A 108 32.30 15.95 2.64
CA ALA A 108 33.56 16.48 2.12
C ALA A 108 34.37 17.21 3.21
N LEU A 109 35.13 16.40 3.96
CA LEU A 109 36.53 16.59 4.34
C LEU A 109 37.05 18.04 4.33
N GLN A 110 37.29 18.59 5.53
CA GLN A 110 38.54 19.25 5.90
C GLN A 110 38.64 19.41 7.42
#